data_AF-A0A976QD19-F1
#
_entry.id   AF-A0A976QD19-F1
#
_cell.length_a   1.000
_cell.length_b   1.000
_cell.length_c   1.000
_cell.angle_alpha   90.00
_cell.angle_beta   90.00
_cell.angle_gamma   90.00
#
_symmetry.space_group_name_H-M   'P 1'
#
loop_
_entity.id
_entity.type
_entity.pdbx_description
1 polymer ?
#
loop_
_entity_poly.entity_id
_entity_poly.type
_entity_poly.pdbx_seq_one_letter_code
_entity_poly.pdbx_strand_id
1 'polypeptide(L)'
;GIFSLTPAWLLLIPGLVMLSRSCDREHRRAATAIALVSLVVIAFYLSRGQPDRNYGGMTSAFRWVFWLAPLWVAAIVPVADKLSGCNRGRALGLLLLGSSVMSAAYPSWNPWVHPWLYHFMVHIGLVMPV
;
A
#
# COMPACT_ATOMS: atom_id res chain seq x y z
N GLY A 1 1.71 -9.73 2.52
CA GLY A 1 0.45 -9.06 2.88
C GLY A 1 0.56 -7.59 2.54
N ILE A 2 1.06 -6.78 3.47
CA ILE A 2 1.22 -5.33 3.30
C ILE A 2 2.09 -4.98 2.07
N PHE A 3 3.28 -5.58 1.96
CA PHE A 3 4.20 -5.31 0.84
C PHE A 3 3.75 -5.87 -0.51
N SER A 4 2.89 -6.90 -0.50
CA SER A 4 2.47 -7.62 -1.72
C SER A 4 1.26 -6.99 -2.40
N LEU A 5 0.69 -5.92 -1.83
CA LEU A 5 -0.59 -5.39 -2.26
C LEU A 5 -0.49 -4.47 -3.47
N THR A 6 0.34 -3.44 -3.40
CA THR A 6 0.38 -2.40 -4.43
C THR A 6 1.78 -1.81 -4.50
N PRO A 7 2.54 -1.92 -5.59
CA PRO A 7 3.80 -1.19 -5.70
C PRO A 7 3.60 0.34 -5.69
N ALA A 8 2.36 0.83 -5.79
CA ALA A 8 2.02 2.25 -5.60
C ALA A 8 2.41 2.82 -4.22
N TRP A 9 2.52 2.00 -3.16
CA TRP A 9 3.03 2.51 -1.86
C TRP A 9 4.47 3.04 -1.96
N LEU A 10 5.24 2.64 -2.97
CA LEU A 10 6.58 3.20 -3.23
C LEU A 10 6.54 4.71 -3.49
N LEU A 11 5.41 5.24 -3.97
CA LEU A 11 5.21 6.67 -4.20
C LEU A 11 4.84 7.42 -2.92
N LEU A 12 4.47 6.71 -1.84
CA LEU A 12 4.04 7.31 -0.58
C LEU A 12 5.17 8.10 0.08
N ILE A 13 6.38 7.53 0.17
CA ILE A 13 7.51 8.20 0.83
C ILE A 13 7.90 9.48 0.06
N PRO A 14 8.14 9.45 -1.26
CA PRO A 14 8.34 10.67 -2.04
C PRO A 14 7.18 11.67 -1.89
N GLY A 15 5.95 11.18 -1.80
CA GLY A 15 4.73 11.97 -1.65
C GLY A 15 4.72 12.77 -0.35
N LEU A 16 4.96 12.09 0.77
CA LEU A 16 5.11 12.70 2.09
C LEU A 16 6.28 13.68 2.15
N VAL A 17 7.40 13.39 1.49
CA VAL A 17 8.55 14.30 1.41
C VAL A 17 8.21 15.57 0.62
N MET A 18 7.50 15.45 -0.50
CA MET A 18 7.06 16.62 -1.28
C MET A 18 6.02 17.46 -0.51
N LEU A 19 5.07 16.80 0.15
CA LEU A 19 4.01 17.46 0.92
C LEU A 19 4.56 18.15 2.17
N SER A 20 5.53 17.55 2.86
CA SER A 20 6.22 18.16 4.02
C SER A 20 7.15 19.33 3.66
N ARG A 21 7.59 19.41 2.40
CA ARG A 21 8.39 20.53 1.87
C ARG A 21 7.54 21.64 1.24
N SER A 22 6.21 21.51 1.24
CA SER A 22 5.32 22.53 0.70
C SER A 22 5.37 23.80 1.56
N CYS A 23 5.26 24.97 0.92
CA CYS A 23 5.17 26.26 1.63
C CYS A 23 3.89 26.37 2.47
N ASP A 24 2.83 25.67 2.05
CA ASP A 24 1.57 25.62 2.76
C ASP A 24 1.69 24.83 4.07
N ARG A 25 1.26 25.46 5.17
CA ARG A 25 1.25 24.86 6.50
C ARG A 25 0.26 23.70 6.58
N GLU A 26 -0.86 23.75 5.87
CA GLU A 26 -1.88 22.70 5.90
C GLU A 26 -1.38 21.42 5.22
N HIS A 27 -0.68 21.54 4.08
CA HIS A 27 0.00 20.41 3.45
C HIS A 27 1.01 19.72 4.40
N ARG A 28 1.84 20.49 5.11
CA ARG A 28 2.80 19.92 6.07
C ARG A 28 2.11 19.22 7.24
N ARG A 29 1.01 19.78 7.74
CA ARG A 29 0.18 19.16 8.79
C ARG A 29 -0.44 17.86 8.29
N ALA A 30 -1.00 17.85 7.09
CA ALA A 30 -1.54 16.64 6.46
C ALA A 30 -0.46 15.57 6.29
N ALA A 31 0.73 15.93 5.78
CA ALA A 31 1.86 15.00 5.65
C ALA A 31 2.23 14.36 7.00
N THR A 32 2.33 15.18 8.04
CA THR A 32 2.65 14.73 9.39
C THR A 32 1.55 13.82 9.95
N ALA A 33 0.28 14.19 9.79
CA ALA A 33 -0.86 13.40 10.24
C ALA A 33 -0.93 12.04 9.53
N ILE A 34 -0.79 12.02 8.20
CA ILE A 34 -0.79 10.80 7.40
C ILE A 34 0.36 9.89 7.83
N ALA A 35 1.57 10.44 8.00
CA ALA A 35 2.73 9.68 8.45
C ALA A 35 2.53 9.10 9.86
N LEU A 36 2.06 9.91 10.81
CA LEU A 36 1.84 9.49 12.19
C LEU A 36 0.75 8.42 12.29
N VAL A 37 -0.40 8.63 11.65
CA VAL A 37 -1.50 7.65 11.64
C VAL A 37 -1.04 6.35 10.99
N SER A 38 -0.33 6.43 9.86
CA SER A 38 0.20 5.23 9.20
C SER A 38 1.17 4.47 10.10
N LEU A 39 2.10 5.17 10.75
CA LEU A 39 3.08 4.58 11.66
C LEU A 39 2.41 3.92 12.85
N VAL A 40 1.51 4.62 13.55
CA VAL A 40 0.82 4.12 14.74
C VAL A 40 -0.03 2.91 14.40
N VAL A 41 -0.82 2.97 13.32
CA VAL A 41 -1.70 1.86 12.93
C VAL A 41 -0.90 0.65 12.47
N ILE A 42 0.17 0.84 11.69
CA ILE A 42 1.02 -0.27 11.26
C ILE A 42 1.77 -0.87 12.45
N ALA A 43 2.34 -0.05 13.34
CA ALA A 43 3.02 -0.52 14.55
C ALA A 43 2.07 -1.30 15.46
N PHE A 44 0.86 -0.78 15.68
CA PHE A 44 -0.19 -1.49 16.41
C PHE A 44 -0.54 -2.82 15.74
N TYR A 45 -0.78 -2.84 14.43
CA TYR A 45 -1.05 -4.06 13.68
C TYR A 45 0.08 -5.10 13.81
N LEU A 46 1.34 -4.66 13.68
CA LEU A 46 2.53 -5.49 13.84
C LEU A 46 2.84 -5.87 15.30
N SER A 47 2.13 -5.31 16.28
CA SER A 47 2.21 -5.75 17.67
C SER A 47 1.25 -6.91 18.00
N ARG A 48 0.19 -7.08 17.22
CA ARG A 48 -0.82 -8.14 17.45
C ARG A 48 -0.32 -9.52 17.04
N GLY A 49 -0.85 -10.60 17.64
CA GLY A 49 -0.51 -11.96 17.21
C GLY A 49 -1.04 -12.30 15.81
N GLN A 50 -0.48 -13.32 15.16
CA GLN A 50 -0.96 -13.79 13.86
C GLN A 50 -2.47 -14.13 13.83
N PRO A 51 -3.07 -14.75 14.88
CA PRO A 51 -4.51 -15.03 14.90
C PRO A 51 -5.38 -13.76 14.84
N ASP A 52 -4.96 -12.72 15.57
CA ASP A 52 -5.66 -11.43 15.62
C ASP A 52 -5.55 -10.66 14.30
N ARG A 53 -4.38 -10.73 13.64
CA ARG A 53 -4.13 -10.04 12.37
C ARG A 53 -4.94 -10.59 11.21
N ASN A 54 -5.25 -11.89 11.26
CA ASN A 54 -5.95 -12.60 10.21
C ASN A 54 -7.44 -12.84 10.52
N TYR A 55 -7.98 -12.35 11.64
CA TYR A 55 -9.36 -12.58 12.10
C TYR A 55 -9.78 -14.05 11.90
N GLY A 56 -8.99 -14.98 12.43
CA GLY A 56 -9.29 -16.42 12.33
C GLY A 56 -9.00 -17.07 10.98
N GLY A 57 -8.39 -16.37 10.00
CA GLY A 57 -7.71 -17.08 8.91
C GLY A 57 -7.34 -16.28 7.68
N MET A 58 -8.19 -15.38 7.16
CA MET A 58 -8.06 -15.05 5.74
C MET A 58 -8.50 -13.65 5.30
N THR A 59 -8.88 -12.71 6.17
CA THR A 59 -9.43 -11.43 5.68
C THR A 59 -8.36 -10.55 5.01
N SER A 60 -8.51 -10.35 3.71
CA SER A 60 -7.55 -9.58 2.91
C SER A 60 -7.53 -8.09 3.28
N ALA A 61 -8.68 -7.47 3.52
CA ALA A 61 -8.78 -6.03 3.76
C ALA A 61 -7.96 -5.53 4.96
N PHE A 62 -7.97 -6.26 6.09
CA PHE A 62 -7.26 -5.88 7.31
C PHE A 62 -5.75 -6.01 7.14
N ARG A 63 -5.32 -7.12 6.55
CA ARG A 63 -3.92 -7.43 6.25
C ARG A 63 -3.29 -6.51 5.20
N TRP A 64 -4.13 -5.91 4.37
CA TRP A 64 -3.75 -5.07 3.24
C TRP A 64 -3.89 -3.58 3.55
N VAL A 65 -4.31 -3.25 4.77
CA VAL A 65 -4.30 -1.89 5.28
C VAL A 65 -5.14 -0.96 4.38
N PHE A 66 -6.23 -1.49 3.79
CA PHE A 66 -7.09 -0.75 2.87
C PHE A 66 -7.66 0.52 3.49
N TRP A 67 -7.83 0.56 4.81
CA TRP A 67 -8.25 1.75 5.53
C TRP A 67 -7.28 2.93 5.42
N LEU A 68 -5.98 2.71 5.13
CA LEU A 68 -5.03 3.80 4.89
C LEU A 68 -5.02 4.26 3.44
N ALA A 69 -5.66 3.54 2.51
CA ALA A 69 -5.61 3.84 1.09
C ALA A 69 -6.03 5.28 0.76
N PRO A 70 -7.13 5.85 1.32
CA PRO A 70 -7.51 7.24 1.02
C PRO A 70 -6.43 8.25 1.44
N LEU A 71 -5.82 8.04 2.62
CA LEU A 71 -4.75 8.89 3.14
C LEU A 71 -3.49 8.78 2.27
N TRP A 72 -3.15 7.58 1.84
CA TRP A 72 -1.99 7.34 0.98
C TRP A 72 -2.18 7.91 -0.42
N VAL A 73 -3.38 7.78 -0.98
CA VAL A 73 -3.73 8.39 -2.28
C VAL A 73 -3.53 9.90 -2.20
N ALA A 74 -4.04 10.56 -1.14
CA ALA A 74 -3.85 12.00 -0.95
C ALA A 74 -2.36 12.40 -0.88
N ALA A 75 -1.52 11.60 -0.20
CA ALA A 75 -0.08 11.86 -0.13
C ALA A 75 0.66 11.61 -1.46
N ILE A 76 0.16 10.72 -2.32
CA ILE A 76 0.80 10.34 -3.58
C ILE A 76 0.56 11.38 -4.69
N VAL A 77 -0.55 12.12 -4.66
CA VAL A 77 -0.92 13.14 -5.68
C VAL A 77 0.25 14.00 -6.18
N PRO A 78 1.03 14.70 -5.32
CA PRO A 78 2.10 15.58 -5.80
C PRO A 78 3.21 14.83 -6.59
N VAL A 79 3.46 13.57 -6.27
CA VAL A 79 4.44 12.75 -7.00
C VAL A 79 3.85 12.25 -8.31
N ALA A 80 2.59 11.86 -8.31
CA ALA A 80 1.89 11.44 -9.52
C ALA A 80 1.83 12.58 -10.55
N ASP A 81 1.54 13.81 -10.10
CA ASP A 81 1.56 15.00 -10.94
C ASP A 81 2.95 15.24 -11.54
N LYS A 82 4.01 15.13 -10.73
CA LYS A 82 5.38 15.28 -11.21
C LYS A 82 5.78 14.20 -12.22
N LEU A 83 5.39 12.95 -11.98
CA LEU A 83 5.64 11.82 -12.90
C LEU A 83 4.89 12.02 -14.22
N SER A 84 3.71 12.62 -14.21
CA SER A 84 2.91 12.87 -15.40
C SER A 84 3.57 13.87 -16.38
N GLY A 85 4.49 14.70 -15.90
CA GLY A 85 5.19 15.72 -16.70
C GLY A 85 6.17 15.18 -17.73
N CYS A 86 6.49 13.87 -17.73
CA CYS A 86 7.32 13.26 -18.77
C CYS A 86 6.82 11.86 -19.17
N ASN A 87 7.03 11.48 -20.44
CA ASN A 87 6.52 10.22 -20.98
C ASN A 87 7.00 8.98 -20.20
N ARG A 88 8.26 9.00 -19.74
CA ARG A 88 8.84 7.90 -18.93
C ARG A 88 8.21 7.83 -17.54
N GLY A 89 8.02 8.97 -16.88
CA GLY A 89 7.38 9.04 -15.56
C GLY A 89 5.92 8.62 -15.63
N ARG A 90 5.20 9.02 -16.69
CA ARG A 90 3.83 8.60 -16.96
C ARG A 90 3.73 7.09 -17.19
N ALA A 91 4.64 6.51 -17.97
CA ALA A 91 4.70 5.05 -18.16
C ALA A 91 4.96 4.33 -16.82
N LEU A 92 5.92 4.81 -16.01
CA LEU A 92 6.19 4.25 -14.69
C LEU A 92 4.97 4.34 -13.77
N GLY A 93 4.31 5.50 -13.71
CA GLY A 93 3.10 5.71 -12.92
C GLY A 93 1.96 4.77 -13.33
N LEU A 94 1.75 4.58 -14.64
CA LEU A 94 0.75 3.65 -15.17
C LEU A 94 1.10 2.19 -14.88
N LEU A 95 2.38 1.80 -14.94
CA LEU A 95 2.83 0.45 -14.57
C LEU A 95 2.58 0.18 -13.09
N LEU A 96 2.93 1.12 -12.21
CA LEU A 96 2.69 1.01 -10.76
C LEU A 96 1.20 0.96 -10.44
N LEU A 97 0.38 1.78 -11.11
CA LEU A 97 -1.07 1.78 -10.94
C LEU A 97 -1.69 0.48 -11.45
N GLY A 98 -1.34 0.05 -12.66
CA GLY A 98 -1.87 -1.16 -13.28
C GLY A 98 -1.55 -2.42 -12.46
N SER A 99 -0.30 -2.57 -12.03
CA SER A 99 0.08 -3.67 -11.12
C SER A 99 -0.63 -3.60 -9.77
N SER A 100 -0.87 -2.40 -9.24
CA SER A 100 -1.65 -2.21 -8.01
C SER A 100 -3.11 -2.62 -8.18
N VAL A 101 -3.75 -2.26 -9.30
CA VAL A 101 -5.13 -2.66 -9.62
C VAL A 101 -5.25 -4.17 -9.77
N MET A 102 -4.33 -4.80 -10.51
CA MET A 102 -4.33 -6.26 -10.71
C MET A 102 -4.17 -7.01 -9.39
N SER A 103 -3.26 -6.55 -8.54
CA SER A 103 -3.03 -7.17 -7.23
C SER A 103 -4.21 -6.97 -6.27
N ALA A 104 -4.85 -5.79 -6.29
CA ALA A 104 -6.08 -5.53 -5.52
C ALA A 104 -7.30 -6.30 -6.04
N ALA A 105 -7.36 -6.58 -7.34
CA ALA A 105 -8.42 -7.34 -7.97
C ALA A 105 -8.28 -8.86 -7.75
N TYR A 106 -7.10 -9.36 -7.40
CA TYR A 106 -6.85 -10.81 -7.24
C TYR A 106 -7.81 -11.54 -6.27
N PRO A 107 -8.14 -11.03 -5.07
CA PRO A 107 -9.10 -11.67 -4.16
C PRO A 107 -10.52 -11.12 -4.33
N SER A 108 -10.83 -10.40 -5.41
CA SER A 108 -12.15 -9.74 -5.58
C SER A 108 -13.31 -10.73 -5.58
N TRP A 109 -13.07 -11.99 -5.97
CA TRP A 109 -14.07 -13.07 -5.93
C TRP A 109 -14.11 -13.83 -4.61
N ASN A 110 -13.04 -13.78 -3.82
CA ASN A 110 -13.01 -14.34 -2.48
C ASN A 110 -12.02 -13.55 -1.61
N PRO A 111 -12.52 -12.72 -0.67
CA PRO A 111 -11.66 -11.91 0.19
C PRO A 111 -10.90 -12.76 1.22
N TRP A 112 -11.26 -14.05 1.34
CA TRP A 112 -10.65 -15.04 2.22
C TRP A 112 -9.66 -15.92 1.47
N VAL A 113 -8.68 -15.32 0.78
CA VAL A 113 -7.63 -16.04 0.03
C VAL A 113 -6.25 -15.48 0.36
N HIS A 114 -5.21 -16.32 0.25
CA HIS A 114 -3.85 -15.84 0.31
C HIS A 114 -3.53 -14.90 -0.88
N PRO A 115 -2.57 -13.97 -0.74
CA PRO A 115 -2.16 -13.10 -1.83
C PRO A 115 -1.55 -13.95 -2.94
N TRP A 116 -1.67 -13.50 -4.18
CA TRP A 116 -1.02 -14.10 -5.33
C TRP A 116 0.49 -14.33 -5.08
N LEU A 117 1.18 -13.42 -4.39
CA LEU A 117 2.59 -13.56 -4.08
C LEU A 117 2.89 -14.75 -3.16
N TYR A 118 1.99 -15.08 -2.23
CA TYR A 118 2.15 -16.29 -1.40
C TYR A 118 2.00 -17.54 -2.26
N HIS A 119 0.98 -17.60 -3.13
CA HIS A 119 0.82 -18.71 -4.07
C HIS A 119 2.03 -18.85 -5.00
N PHE A 120 2.59 -17.73 -5.45
CA PHE A 120 3.83 -17.71 -6.23
C PHE A 120 5.03 -18.25 -5.44
N MET A 121 5.21 -17.81 -4.19
CA MET A 121 6.29 -18.27 -3.31
C MET A 121 6.18 -19.77 -2.99
N VAL A 122 4.97 -20.30 -2.82
CA VAL A 122 4.73 -21.74 -2.69
C VAL A 122 5.04 -22.47 -3.99
N HIS A 123 4.64 -21.92 -5.14
CA HIS A 123 4.87 -22.51 -6.46
C HIS A 123 6.37 -22.66 -6.79
N ILE A 124 7.19 -21.67 -6.43
CA ILE A 124 8.65 -21.72 -6.61
C ILE A 124 9.38 -22.49 -5.49
N GLY A 125 8.65 -23.06 -4.52
CA GLY A 125 9.21 -23.84 -3.41
C GLY A 125 9.90 -23.01 -2.31
N LEU A 126 9.66 -21.71 -2.24
CA LEU A 126 10.28 -20.82 -1.25
C LEU A 126 9.64 -20.93 0.14
N VAL A 127 8.36 -21.36 0.21
CA VAL A 127 7.59 -21.49 1.45
C VAL A 127 6.74 -22.75 1.40
N MET A 128 6.63 -23.47 2.52
CA MET A 128 5.71 -24.61 2.62
C MET A 128 4.26 -24.15 2.72
N PRO A 129 3.31 -24.86 2.08
CA PRO A 129 1.89 -24.55 2.22
C PRO A 129 1.47 -24.76 3.68
N VAL A 130 0.96 -23.68 4.30
CA VAL A 130 0.22 -23.68 5.57
C VAL A 130 -1.27 -23.52 5.32
#